data_AF-A0A4Z0KB18-F1
#
_entry.id   AF-A0A4Z0KB18-F1
#
_cell.length_a   1.000
_cell.length_b   1.000
_cell.length_c   1.000
_cell.angle_alpha   90.00
_cell.angle_beta   90.00
_cell.angle_gamma   90.00
#
_symmetry.space_group_name_H-M   'P 1'
#
loop_
_entity.id
_entity.type
_entity.pdbx_description
1 polymer ?
#
loop_
_entity_poly.entity_id
_entity_poly.type
_entity_poly.pdbx_seq_one_letter_code
_entity_poly.pdbx_strand_id
1 'polypeptide(L)'
;MDLDELVARFTSCGIGPQEVSAVLMDGGDSLYEAAAGGEPGWAEQFGGPLAVALLAAEVSAFASHLNSRASGARSVAVDTLLDDYSAVAVARELGVSRQKVYEIARSGLRGPHLDHVPWRKT
;
A
#
# COMPACT_ATOMS: atom_id res chain seq x y z
N MET A 1 20.12 -4.84 3.26
CA MET A 1 20.38 -3.87 2.19
C MET A 1 20.70 -2.57 2.87
N ASP A 2 21.85 -2.02 2.56
CA ASP A 2 22.30 -0.74 3.10
C ASP A 2 21.49 0.41 2.47
N LEU A 3 21.30 1.51 3.21
CA LEU A 3 20.60 2.69 2.69
C LEU A 3 21.36 3.30 1.51
N ASP A 4 22.68 3.31 1.57
CA ASP A 4 23.51 3.85 0.48
C ASP A 4 23.40 3.00 -0.79
N GLU A 5 23.29 1.68 -0.65
CA GLU A 5 23.06 0.75 -1.75
C GLU A 5 21.67 0.95 -2.39
N LEU A 6 20.65 1.19 -1.57
CA LEU A 6 19.30 1.54 -2.03
C LEU A 6 19.32 2.85 -2.83
N VAL A 7 19.90 3.91 -2.27
CA VAL A 7 19.98 5.23 -2.91
C VAL A 7 20.75 5.13 -4.23
N ALA A 8 21.89 4.43 -4.26
CA ALA A 8 22.67 4.21 -5.47
C ALA A 8 21.86 3.50 -6.56
N ARG A 9 21.04 2.51 -6.20
CA ARG A 9 20.19 1.78 -7.15
C ARG A 9 19.09 2.66 -7.78
N PHE A 10 18.49 3.58 -7.02
CA PHE A 10 17.47 4.48 -7.54
C PHE A 10 18.10 5.59 -8.40
N THR A 11 19.14 6.21 -7.88
CA THR A 11 19.82 7.32 -8.57
C THR A 11 20.50 6.90 -9.87
N SER A 12 20.98 5.66 -9.99
CA SER A 12 21.54 5.14 -11.25
C SER A 12 20.50 5.01 -12.38
N CYS A 13 19.22 4.96 -12.03
CA CYS A 13 18.09 5.01 -12.96
C CYS A 13 17.52 6.42 -13.15
N GLY A 14 18.17 7.46 -12.60
CA GLY A 14 17.66 8.83 -12.63
C GLY A 14 16.48 9.07 -11.68
N ILE A 15 16.19 8.14 -10.76
CA ILE A 15 15.10 8.29 -9.80
C ILE A 15 15.61 9.04 -8.56
N GLY A 16 15.05 10.22 -8.33
CA GLY A 16 15.20 10.96 -7.09
C GLY A 16 14.01 10.79 -6.14
N PRO A 17 14.08 11.42 -4.94
CA PRO A 17 12.97 11.42 -3.99
C PRO A 17 11.67 11.99 -4.55
N GLN A 18 11.75 12.91 -5.51
CA GLN A 18 10.60 13.56 -6.13
C GLN A 18 9.80 12.56 -6.99
N GLU A 19 10.47 11.73 -7.79
CA GLU A 19 9.84 10.71 -8.62
C GLU A 19 9.18 9.62 -7.76
N VAL A 20 9.85 9.20 -6.67
CA VAL A 20 9.26 8.28 -5.68
C VAL A 20 8.04 8.92 -5.03
N SER A 21 8.14 10.18 -4.62
CA SER A 21 6.99 10.89 -4.04
C SER A 21 5.83 10.98 -5.03
N ALA A 22 6.10 11.29 -6.31
CA ALA A 22 5.06 11.42 -7.33
C ALA A 22 4.31 10.10 -7.56
N VAL A 23 5.04 8.98 -7.69
CA VAL A 23 4.41 7.66 -7.91
C VAL A 23 3.63 7.16 -6.70
N LEU A 24 4.05 7.52 -5.48
CA LEU A 24 3.30 7.18 -4.28
C LEU A 24 2.03 8.02 -4.14
N MET A 25 2.02 9.24 -4.68
CA MET A 25 0.86 10.15 -4.65
C MET A 25 -0.23 9.75 -5.63
N ASP A 26 0.13 9.30 -6.83
CA ASP A 26 -0.83 8.83 -7.84
C ASP A 26 -1.14 7.32 -7.69
N GLY A 27 -0.45 6.62 -6.79
CA GLY A 27 -0.66 5.20 -6.54
C GLY A 27 -0.16 4.29 -7.67
N GLY A 28 0.74 4.79 -8.53
CA GLY A 28 1.25 4.08 -9.69
C GLY A 28 0.34 4.11 -10.91
N ASP A 29 -0.69 4.98 -10.92
CA ASP A 29 -1.64 5.10 -12.04
C ASP A 29 -0.91 5.45 -13.35
N SER A 30 0.00 6.43 -13.32
CA SER A 30 0.78 6.81 -14.51
C SER A 30 1.67 5.68 -15.03
N LEU A 31 2.23 4.85 -14.14
CA LEU A 31 3.02 3.68 -14.53
C LEU A 31 2.16 2.62 -15.20
N TYR A 32 0.97 2.36 -14.63
CA TYR A 32 0.04 1.38 -15.14
C TYR A 32 -0.50 1.79 -16.51
N GLU A 33 -0.90 3.05 -16.67
CA GLU A 33 -1.39 3.60 -17.94
C GLU A 33 -0.34 3.46 -19.06
N ALA A 34 0.91 3.88 -18.79
CA ALA A 34 1.99 3.79 -19.76
C ALA A 34 2.31 2.33 -20.14
N ALA A 35 2.34 1.41 -19.16
CA ALA A 35 2.57 0.00 -19.40
C ALA A 35 1.43 -0.65 -20.21
N ALA A 36 0.17 -0.29 -19.91
CA ALA A 36 -1.01 -0.77 -20.61
C ALA A 36 -1.12 -0.22 -22.04
N GLY A 37 -0.64 1.00 -22.28
CA GLY A 37 -0.57 1.61 -23.60
C GLY A 37 0.35 0.87 -24.58
N GLY A 38 1.42 0.23 -24.07
CA GLY A 38 2.25 -0.70 -24.86
C GLY A 38 3.13 -0.06 -25.94
N GLU A 39 3.24 1.27 -25.96
CA GLU A 39 4.06 1.99 -26.94
C GLU A 39 5.55 1.59 -26.84
N PRO A 40 6.25 1.38 -27.97
CA PRO A 40 7.69 1.11 -27.95
C PRO A 40 8.45 2.20 -27.18
N GLY A 41 9.23 1.81 -26.17
CA GLY A 41 9.97 2.77 -25.34
C GLY A 41 9.12 3.50 -24.29
N TRP A 42 7.89 3.04 -23.99
CA TRP A 42 7.02 3.63 -22.97
C TRP A 42 7.69 3.87 -21.62
N ALA A 43 8.68 3.04 -21.25
CA ALA A 43 9.37 3.11 -19.98
C ALA A 43 10.44 4.22 -19.91
N GLU A 44 10.88 4.75 -21.05
CA GLU A 44 11.98 5.74 -21.11
C GLU A 44 11.64 7.03 -20.36
N GLN A 45 10.37 7.45 -20.38
CA GLN A 45 9.90 8.63 -19.64
C GLN A 45 10.04 8.49 -18.12
N PHE A 46 10.22 7.27 -17.60
CA PHE A 46 10.42 6.98 -16.18
C PHE A 46 11.88 6.64 -15.84
N GLY A 47 12.81 6.71 -16.78
CA GLY A 47 14.20 6.26 -16.59
C GLY A 47 14.47 4.81 -17.05
N GLY A 48 13.54 4.23 -17.82
CA GLY A 48 13.67 2.90 -18.41
C GLY A 48 13.02 1.77 -17.60
N PRO A 49 13.04 0.52 -18.11
CA PRO A 49 12.30 -0.59 -17.51
C PRO A 49 12.70 -0.93 -16.06
N LEU A 50 13.98 -0.80 -15.71
CA LEU A 50 14.44 -1.00 -14.33
C LEU A 50 13.86 0.08 -13.39
N ALA A 51 13.82 1.33 -13.84
CA ALA A 51 13.26 2.43 -13.07
C ALA A 51 11.78 2.20 -12.76
N VAL A 52 11.00 1.76 -13.76
CA VAL A 52 9.60 1.40 -13.59
C VAL A 52 9.43 0.26 -12.57
N ALA A 53 10.25 -0.79 -12.66
CA ALA A 53 10.18 -1.91 -11.74
C ALA A 53 10.48 -1.48 -10.28
N LEU A 54 11.45 -0.58 -10.08
CA LEU A 54 11.77 -0.02 -8.77
C LEU A 54 10.62 0.83 -8.23
N LEU A 55 10.07 1.74 -9.03
CA LEU A 55 8.94 2.59 -8.63
C LEU A 55 7.68 1.77 -8.31
N ALA A 56 7.36 0.77 -9.13
CA ALA A 56 6.24 -0.14 -8.89
C ALA A 56 6.42 -1.00 -7.62
N ALA A 57 7.67 -1.33 -7.26
CA ALA A 57 7.97 -2.01 -6.01
C ALA A 57 7.68 -1.11 -4.80
N GLU A 58 7.99 0.18 -4.87
CA GLU A 58 7.66 1.15 -3.81
C GLU A 58 6.15 1.31 -3.66
N VAL A 59 5.39 1.39 -4.76
CA VAL A 59 3.91 1.41 -4.73
C VAL A 59 3.37 0.14 -4.06
N SER A 60 3.91 -1.03 -4.40
CA SER A 60 3.47 -2.31 -3.83
C SER A 60 3.76 -2.39 -2.33
N ALA A 61 4.95 -1.96 -1.91
CA ALA A 61 5.34 -1.90 -0.50
C ALA A 61 4.41 -0.94 0.26
N PHE A 62 4.16 0.24 -0.32
CA PHE A 62 3.27 1.24 0.27
C PHE A 62 1.82 0.72 0.40
N ALA A 63 1.27 0.09 -0.64
CA ALA A 63 -0.05 -0.53 -0.61
C ALA A 63 -0.16 -1.63 0.46
N SER A 64 0.90 -2.44 0.64
CA SER A 64 0.97 -3.44 1.71
C SER A 64 0.89 -2.81 3.11
N HIS A 65 1.60 -1.70 3.33
CA HIS A 65 1.51 -0.95 4.57
C HIS A 65 0.13 -0.32 4.78
N LEU A 66 -0.48 0.27 3.75
CA LEU A 66 -1.84 0.80 3.83
C LEU A 66 -2.87 -0.28 4.16
N ASN A 67 -2.80 -1.43 3.50
CA ASN A 67 -3.66 -2.57 3.79
C ASN A 67 -3.49 -3.06 5.22
N SER A 68 -2.25 -3.14 5.72
CA SER A 68 -1.98 -3.53 7.11
C SER A 68 -2.61 -2.56 8.11
N ARG A 69 -2.54 -1.25 7.84
CA ARG A 69 -3.19 -0.21 8.68
C ARG A 69 -4.70 -0.34 8.68
N ALA A 70 -5.29 -0.44 7.48
CA ALA A 70 -6.74 -0.58 7.32
C ALA A 70 -7.25 -1.85 8.01
N SER A 71 -6.52 -2.96 7.87
CA SER A 71 -6.81 -4.23 8.55
C SER A 71 -6.76 -4.09 10.07
N GLY A 72 -5.74 -3.41 10.61
CA GLY A 72 -5.63 -3.15 12.05
C GLY A 72 -6.77 -2.27 12.58
N ALA A 73 -7.10 -1.16 11.90
CA ALA A 73 -8.23 -0.31 12.27
C ALA A 73 -9.56 -1.08 12.22
N ARG A 74 -9.76 -1.89 11.17
CA ARG A 74 -10.93 -2.76 11.03
C ARG A 74 -11.01 -3.78 12.15
N SER A 75 -9.88 -4.34 12.58
CA SER A 75 -9.82 -5.29 13.68
C SER A 75 -10.35 -4.70 14.98
N VAL A 76 -9.85 -3.52 15.37
CA VAL A 76 -10.28 -2.81 16.59
C VAL A 76 -11.77 -2.44 16.52
N ALA A 77 -12.22 -1.93 15.37
CA ALA A 77 -13.63 -1.59 15.19
C ALA A 77 -14.54 -2.81 15.29
N VAL A 78 -14.16 -3.95 14.70
CA VAL A 78 -14.94 -5.19 14.78
C VAL A 78 -14.97 -5.76 16.19
N ASP A 79 -13.85 -5.70 16.91
CA ASP A 79 -13.80 -6.10 18.33
C ASP A 79 -14.78 -5.27 19.17
N THR A 80 -14.79 -3.95 19.00
CA THR A 80 -15.75 -3.05 19.67
C THR A 80 -17.19 -3.38 19.30
N LEU A 81 -17.48 -3.67 18.02
CA LEU A 81 -18.84 -4.04 17.60
C LEU A 81 -19.33 -5.34 18.22
N LEU A 82 -18.44 -6.26 18.61
CA LEU A 82 -18.81 -7.53 19.25
C LEU A 82 -19.21 -7.35 20.72
N ASP A 83 -18.91 -6.20 21.33
CA ASP A 83 -19.40 -5.85 22.67
C ASP A 83 -20.91 -5.54 22.66
N ASP A 84 -21.39 -4.90 21.58
CA ASP A 84 -22.77 -4.42 21.47
C ASP A 84 -23.68 -5.31 20.60
N TYR A 85 -23.09 -6.05 19.65
CA TYR A 85 -23.84 -6.80 18.65
C TYR A 85 -23.38 -8.26 18.54
N SER A 86 -24.32 -9.14 18.18
CA SER A 86 -23.97 -10.53 17.87
C SER A 86 -23.04 -10.63 16.65
N ALA A 87 -22.12 -11.59 16.65
CA ALA A 87 -21.23 -11.85 15.51
C ALA A 87 -21.97 -12.14 14.19
N VAL A 88 -23.22 -12.63 14.24
CA VAL A 88 -24.05 -12.85 13.05
C VAL A 88 -24.55 -11.53 12.46
N ALA A 89 -24.97 -10.60 13.32
CA ALA A 89 -25.39 -9.27 12.89
C ALA A 89 -24.20 -8.52 12.27
N VAL A 90 -23.05 -8.50 12.94
CA VAL A 90 -21.81 -7.90 12.42
C VAL A 90 -21.37 -8.54 11.10
N ALA A 91 -21.43 -9.88 11.00
CA ALA A 91 -21.09 -10.59 9.77
C ALA A 91 -21.96 -10.19 8.58
N ARG A 92 -23.28 -10.06 8.81
CA ARG A 92 -24.23 -9.63 7.78
C ARG A 92 -23.93 -8.22 7.27
N GLU A 93 -23.71 -7.26 8.17
CA GLU A 93 -23.42 -5.87 7.78
C GLU A 93 -22.06 -5.75 7.08
N LEU A 94 -21.06 -6.53 7.48
CA LEU A 94 -19.73 -6.52 6.86
C LEU A 94 -19.62 -7.39 5.60
N GLY A 95 -20.67 -8.13 5.22
CA GLY A 95 -20.65 -9.03 4.07
C GLY A 95 -19.63 -10.17 4.19
N VAL A 96 -19.39 -10.68 5.40
CA VAL A 96 -18.42 -11.77 5.65
C VAL A 96 -19.05 -12.91 6.45
N SER A 97 -18.34 -14.03 6.60
CA SER A 97 -18.81 -15.12 7.45
C SER A 97 -18.65 -14.78 8.94
N ARG A 98 -19.46 -15.43 9.79
CA ARG A 98 -19.32 -15.32 11.26
C ARG A 98 -17.92 -15.69 11.75
N GLN A 99 -17.31 -16.73 11.16
CA GLN A 99 -15.93 -17.12 11.49
C GLN A 99 -14.96 -15.97 11.17
N LYS A 100 -15.15 -15.32 10.02
CA LYS A 100 -14.28 -14.24 9.58
C LYS A 100 -14.34 -13.03 10.51
N VAL A 101 -15.49 -12.74 11.11
CA VAL A 101 -15.65 -11.69 12.13
C VAL A 101 -14.70 -11.93 13.31
N TYR A 102 -14.66 -13.14 13.87
CA TYR A 102 -13.76 -13.45 14.98
C TYR A 102 -12.28 -13.46 14.58
N GLU A 103 -11.95 -13.87 13.35
CA GLU A 103 -10.59 -13.75 12.82
C GLU A 103 -10.15 -12.29 12.71
N ILE A 104 -11.05 -11.41 12.24
CA ILE A 104 -10.79 -9.98 12.16
C ILE A 104 -10.59 -9.39 13.56
N ALA A 105 -11.49 -9.63 14.51
CA ALA A 105 -11.38 -9.11 15.89
C ALA A 105 -10.07 -9.54 16.57
N ARG A 106 -9.67 -10.80 16.43
CA ARG A 106 -8.44 -11.34 17.04
C ARG A 106 -7.14 -10.83 16.40
N SER A 107 -7.22 -10.17 15.25
CA SER A 107 -6.02 -9.70 14.56
C SER A 107 -5.33 -8.57 15.35
N GLY A 108 -6.09 -7.67 15.97
CA GLY A 108 -5.61 -6.47 16.66
C GLY A 108 -4.85 -5.50 15.76
N LEU A 109 -4.25 -4.48 16.37
CA LEU A 109 -3.25 -3.63 15.73
C LEU A 109 -1.93 -4.41 15.64
N ARG A 110 -1.51 -4.81 14.44
CA ARG A 110 -0.22 -5.46 14.20
C ARG A 110 0.74 -4.54 13.44
N GLY A 111 2.02 -4.61 13.79
CA GLY A 111 3.12 -3.93 13.10
C GLY A 111 3.86 -4.83 12.09
N PRO A 112 4.74 -4.27 11.24
CA PRO A 112 5.06 -2.85 11.09
C PRO A 112 4.23 -2.18 9.98
N HIS A 113 3.64 -1.04 10.30
CA HIS A 113 2.96 -0.18 9.33
C HIS A 113 3.51 1.23 9.41
N LEU A 114 3.34 2.00 8.32
CA LEU A 114 3.70 3.43 8.32
C LEU A 114 2.85 4.19 9.35
N ASP A 115 3.49 5.04 10.16
CA ASP A 115 2.80 5.85 11.15
C ASP A 115 1.76 6.75 10.47
N HIS A 116 2.17 7.45 9.42
CA HIS A 116 1.34 8.37 8.64
C HIS A 116 1.54 8.15 7.13
N VAL A 117 0.54 8.57 6.34
CA VAL A 117 0.69 8.62 4.88
C VAL A 117 1.61 9.78 4.47
N PRO A 118 2.38 9.65 3.38
CA PRO A 118 3.33 10.68 2.94
C PRO A 118 2.70 12.07 2.67
N TRP A 119 1.42 12.11 2.29
CA TRP A 119 0.69 13.35 1.98
C TRP A 119 -0.08 13.96 3.14
N ARG A 120 0.07 13.42 4.35
CA ARG A 120 -0.57 14.03 5.53
C ARG A 120 0.05 15.41 5.75
N LYS A 121 -0.72 16.48 5.49
CA LYS A 121 -0.34 17.83 5.92
C LYS A 121 -0.29 17.82 7.45
N THR A 122 0.87 18.17 7.98
CA THR A 122 1.10 18.33 9.43
C THR A 122 0.35 19.53 9.96
#